data_AF-A0A2G2DIC4-F1
#
_entry.id   AF-A0A2G2DIC4-F1
#
_cell.length_a   1.000
_cell.length_b   1.000
_cell.length_c   1.000
_cell.angle_alpha   90.00
_cell.angle_beta   90.00
_cell.angle_gamma   90.00
#
_symmetry.space_group_name_H-M   'P 1'
#
loop_
_entity.id
_entity.type
_entity.pdbx_description
1 polymer ?
#
loop_
_entity_poly.entity_id
_entity_poly.type
_entity_poly.pdbx_seq_one_letter_code
_entity_poly.pdbx_strand_id
1 'polypeptide(L)'
;MCFFRKKNRTPKYNNFPDSWKDLLKTHLPFYRSLNSEDKESFETRILQFLNTTKITGIKTIVEDGDRVLIGASAIVPIFAFPNWEYHNLQEVLLYPKHFDENYKIGSKSKAILGMVGYGYMEGKMILSKYSLWHGFKNQTDKQNTAIHEFVHLLDKSDGDIDGVLGTIREKELTLPWINLMDAKIQEIREAKSDIRNYGGTSREEFLAVTSEYFFERPKLLEKKHPVLYEYMELMFGQKLADRNLAKKAKVTQHWDPCPCESGKKFRSCCNRI
;
A
#
# COMPACT_ATOMS: atom_id res chain seq x y z
N MET A 1 -12.88 -14.93 -21.99
CA MET A 1 -14.04 -14.52 -21.16
C MET A 1 -14.07 -15.44 -19.95
N CYS A 2 -13.37 -15.08 -18.86
CA CYS A 2 -13.39 -15.87 -17.63
C CYS A 2 -14.70 -15.56 -16.89
N PHE A 3 -15.52 -16.59 -16.67
CA PHE A 3 -16.73 -16.49 -15.86
C PHE A 3 -16.33 -16.43 -14.38
N PHE A 4 -16.28 -15.22 -13.82
CA PHE A 4 -15.95 -14.99 -12.41
C PHE A 4 -17.13 -15.41 -11.52
N ARG A 5 -16.91 -16.41 -10.65
CA ARG A 5 -17.89 -16.87 -9.68
C ARG A 5 -17.85 -15.97 -8.43
N LYS A 6 -18.87 -15.13 -8.26
CA LYS A 6 -19.08 -14.33 -7.04
C LYS A 6 -19.01 -15.23 -5.80
N LYS A 7 -18.19 -14.87 -4.82
CA LYS A 7 -18.13 -15.56 -3.51
C LYS A 7 -19.45 -15.30 -2.77
N ASN A 8 -20.44 -16.19 -2.90
CA ASN A 8 -21.71 -16.10 -2.17
C ASN A 8 -21.48 -16.33 -0.67
N ARG A 9 -21.30 -15.25 0.09
CA ARG A 9 -21.26 -15.25 1.56
C ARG A 9 -22.27 -14.24 2.08
N THR A 10 -22.98 -14.59 3.15
CA THR A 10 -23.80 -13.62 3.90
C THR A 10 -22.90 -12.51 4.43
N PRO A 11 -23.17 -11.24 4.10
CA PRO A 11 -22.31 -10.14 4.48
C PRO A 11 -22.31 -9.96 6.01
N LYS A 12 -21.10 -9.96 6.59
CA LYS A 12 -20.86 -9.64 8.01
C LYS A 12 -20.89 -8.12 8.25
N TYR A 13 -20.43 -7.35 7.27
CA TYR A 13 -20.37 -5.90 7.32
C TYR A 13 -21.32 -5.31 6.27
N ASN A 14 -22.38 -4.65 6.72
CA ASN A 14 -23.40 -4.07 5.84
C ASN A 14 -23.29 -2.55 5.70
N ASN A 15 -22.72 -1.88 6.70
CA ASN A 15 -22.59 -0.43 6.75
C ASN A 15 -21.12 -0.06 6.99
N PHE A 16 -20.72 1.13 6.52
CA PHE A 16 -19.40 1.71 6.79
C PHE A 16 -19.51 2.77 7.90
N PRO A 17 -19.12 2.46 9.15
CA PRO A 17 -19.28 3.36 10.29
C PRO A 17 -18.54 4.69 10.10
N ASP A 18 -19.05 5.78 10.67
CA ASP A 18 -18.40 7.09 10.56
C ASP A 18 -17.02 7.12 11.23
N SER A 19 -16.81 6.32 12.29
CA SER A 19 -15.49 6.16 12.90
C SER A 19 -14.45 5.59 11.94
N TRP A 20 -14.86 4.73 10.99
CA TRP A 20 -13.98 4.19 9.95
C TRP A 20 -13.69 5.25 8.88
N LYS A 21 -14.67 6.09 8.54
CA LYS A 21 -14.46 7.23 7.63
C LYS A 21 -13.46 8.20 8.23
N ASP A 22 -13.58 8.50 9.53
CA ASP A 22 -12.68 9.42 10.22
C ASP A 22 -11.25 8.86 10.34
N LEU A 23 -11.11 7.54 10.51
CA LEU A 23 -9.83 6.85 10.40
C LEU A 23 -9.20 7.07 9.01
N LEU A 24 -9.95 6.81 7.93
CA LEU A 24 -9.47 7.00 6.56
C LEU A 24 -9.12 8.48 6.27
N LYS A 25 -9.98 9.42 6.67
CA LYS A 25 -9.68 10.86 6.56
C LYS A 25 -8.39 11.23 7.29
N THR A 26 -8.13 10.64 8.45
CA THR A 26 -6.94 10.94 9.24
C THR A 26 -5.68 10.38 8.59
N HIS A 27 -5.73 9.12 8.17
CA HIS A 27 -4.55 8.32 7.84
C HIS A 27 -4.28 8.12 6.35
N LEU A 28 -5.26 8.35 5.47
CA LEU A 28 -5.13 8.05 4.05
C LEU A 28 -5.36 9.29 3.18
N PRO A 29 -4.29 9.92 2.65
CA PRO A 29 -4.44 11.07 1.76
C PRO A 29 -5.17 10.76 0.48
N PHE A 30 -4.98 9.56 -0.03
CA PHE A 30 -5.71 9.06 -1.19
C PHE A 30 -7.21 9.23 -1.00
N TYR A 31 -7.77 8.72 0.10
CA TYR A 31 -9.18 8.85 0.43
C TYR A 31 -9.62 10.31 0.60
N ARG A 32 -8.80 11.17 1.21
CA ARG A 32 -9.12 12.61 1.32
C ARG A 32 -9.27 13.27 -0.04
N SER A 33 -8.47 12.86 -1.03
CA SER A 33 -8.47 13.42 -2.37
C SER A 33 -9.67 13.01 -3.24
N LEU A 34 -10.39 11.96 -2.83
CA LEU A 34 -11.57 11.47 -3.54
C LEU A 34 -12.75 12.44 -3.42
N ASN A 35 -13.55 12.54 -4.48
CA ASN A 35 -14.85 13.20 -4.44
C ASN A 35 -15.87 12.34 -3.63
N SER A 36 -17.08 12.83 -3.43
CA SER A 36 -18.07 12.12 -2.59
C SER A 36 -18.48 10.75 -3.15
N GLU A 37 -18.67 10.64 -4.46
CA GLU A 37 -19.05 9.39 -5.14
C GLU A 37 -17.91 8.36 -5.08
N ASP A 38 -16.69 8.81 -5.34
CA ASP A 38 -15.49 7.99 -5.25
C ASP A 38 -15.24 7.49 -3.81
N LYS A 39 -15.54 8.31 -2.80
CA LYS A 39 -15.46 7.89 -1.38
C LYS A 39 -16.45 6.78 -1.08
N GLU A 40 -17.70 6.92 -1.52
CA GLU A 40 -18.73 5.90 -1.33
C GLU A 40 -18.35 4.58 -2.04
N SER A 41 -17.82 4.67 -3.27
CA SER A 41 -17.28 3.53 -4.00
C SER A 41 -16.12 2.87 -3.26
N PHE A 42 -15.17 3.67 -2.76
CA PHE A 42 -14.02 3.16 -1.99
C PHE A 42 -14.46 2.44 -0.70
N GLU A 43 -15.38 3.04 0.06
CA GLU A 43 -15.95 2.47 1.28
C GLU A 43 -16.69 1.15 1.00
N THR A 44 -17.53 1.13 -0.05
CA THR A 44 -18.27 -0.06 -0.47
C THR A 44 -17.32 -1.19 -0.85
N ARG A 45 -16.24 -0.89 -1.56
CA ARG A 45 -15.23 -1.89 -1.96
C ARG A 45 -14.43 -2.41 -0.78
N ILE A 46 -14.14 -1.58 0.22
CA ILE A 46 -13.58 -2.06 1.49
C ILE A 46 -14.53 -3.03 2.17
N LEU A 47 -15.84 -2.73 2.26
CA LEU A 47 -16.81 -3.65 2.85
C LEU A 47 -16.87 -4.97 2.08
N GLN A 48 -16.89 -4.92 0.75
CA GLN A 48 -16.85 -6.11 -0.08
C GLN A 48 -15.61 -6.96 0.22
N PHE A 49 -14.43 -6.35 0.23
CA PHE A 49 -13.18 -7.01 0.59
C PHE A 49 -13.26 -7.67 1.99
N LEU A 50 -13.76 -6.96 3.00
CA LEU A 50 -13.89 -7.47 4.38
C LEU A 50 -14.91 -8.61 4.51
N ASN A 51 -15.89 -8.69 3.59
CA ASN A 51 -16.86 -9.78 3.53
C ASN A 51 -16.32 -11.00 2.76
N THR A 52 -15.41 -10.81 1.82
CA THR A 52 -14.85 -11.89 1.00
C THR A 52 -13.54 -12.46 1.53
N THR A 53 -12.78 -11.67 2.31
CA THR A 53 -11.45 -11.98 2.81
C THR A 53 -11.45 -12.05 4.33
N LYS A 54 -11.05 -13.19 4.89
CA LYS A 54 -10.96 -13.38 6.34
C LYS A 54 -9.73 -12.65 6.88
N ILE A 55 -9.84 -11.99 8.03
CA ILE A 55 -8.69 -11.39 8.74
C ILE A 55 -8.55 -12.08 10.09
N THR A 56 -7.42 -12.74 10.30
CA THR A 56 -7.14 -13.54 11.50
C THR A 56 -5.92 -13.00 12.22
N GLY A 57 -6.07 -12.66 13.50
CA GLY A 57 -4.95 -12.23 14.35
C GLY A 57 -4.17 -13.43 14.87
N ILE A 58 -2.87 -13.47 14.63
CA ILE A 58 -1.97 -14.48 15.18
C ILE A 58 -1.26 -13.89 16.38
N LYS A 59 -1.63 -14.34 17.59
CA LYS A 59 -1.13 -13.80 18.87
C LYS A 59 -1.38 -12.29 19.00
N THR A 60 -2.44 -11.79 18.38
CA THR A 60 -2.88 -10.39 18.47
C THR A 60 -4.39 -10.31 18.27
N ILE A 61 -5.00 -9.26 18.79
CA ILE A 61 -6.41 -8.95 18.57
C ILE A 61 -6.50 -8.06 17.33
N VAL A 62 -7.39 -8.43 16.41
CA VAL A 62 -7.71 -7.63 15.22
C VAL A 62 -8.79 -6.64 15.59
N GLU A 63 -8.42 -5.37 15.61
CA GLU A 63 -9.30 -4.24 15.87
C GLU A 63 -9.89 -3.71 14.55
N ASP A 64 -10.94 -2.89 14.64
CA ASP A 64 -11.58 -2.37 13.44
C ASP A 64 -10.66 -1.44 12.64
N GLY A 65 -9.79 -0.69 13.32
CA GLY A 65 -8.76 0.09 12.65
C GLY A 65 -7.85 -0.79 11.77
N ASP A 66 -7.44 -1.97 12.25
CA ASP A 66 -6.64 -2.90 11.45
C ASP A 66 -7.38 -3.36 10.20
N ARG A 67 -8.67 -3.71 10.35
CA ARG A 67 -9.51 -4.17 9.23
C ARG A 67 -9.64 -3.12 8.15
N VAL A 68 -9.92 -1.88 8.56
CA VAL A 68 -10.10 -0.76 7.63
C VAL A 68 -8.80 -0.44 6.90
N LEU A 69 -7.66 -0.43 7.60
CA LEU A 69 -6.36 -0.15 6.96
C LEU A 69 -5.92 -1.29 6.02
N ILE A 70 -6.15 -2.56 6.38
CA ILE A 70 -5.91 -3.69 5.48
C ILE A 70 -6.80 -3.56 4.24
N GLY A 71 -8.10 -3.31 4.43
CA GLY A 71 -9.04 -3.13 3.32
C GLY A 71 -8.64 -1.96 2.42
N ALA A 72 -8.26 -0.83 3.01
CA ALA A 72 -7.78 0.33 2.24
C ALA A 72 -6.52 0.00 1.43
N SER A 73 -5.58 -0.75 2.02
CA SER A 73 -4.36 -1.20 1.33
C SER A 73 -4.67 -2.09 0.14
N ALA A 74 -5.72 -2.91 0.24
CA ALA A 74 -6.21 -3.73 -0.86
C ALA A 74 -6.83 -2.88 -1.96
N ILE A 75 -7.68 -1.90 -1.62
CA ILE A 75 -8.46 -1.16 -2.62
C ILE A 75 -7.64 -0.07 -3.34
N VAL A 76 -6.66 0.57 -2.69
CA VAL A 76 -5.86 1.65 -3.29
C VAL A 76 -5.21 1.25 -4.63
N PRO A 77 -4.47 0.13 -4.75
CA PRO A 77 -3.86 -0.27 -6.02
C PRO A 77 -4.88 -0.50 -7.14
N ILE A 78 -6.05 -1.03 -6.80
CA ILE A 78 -7.05 -1.47 -7.78
C ILE A 78 -8.19 -0.47 -7.96
N PHE A 79 -8.05 0.76 -7.44
CA PHE A 79 -9.19 1.68 -7.35
C PHE A 79 -9.78 2.02 -8.72
N ALA A 80 -8.94 2.21 -9.74
CA ALA A 80 -9.38 2.49 -11.11
C ALA A 80 -10.03 1.29 -11.83
N PHE A 81 -10.02 0.10 -11.23
CA PHE A 81 -10.60 -1.13 -11.80
C PHE A 81 -11.85 -1.53 -11.00
N PRO A 82 -13.03 -0.96 -11.28
CA PRO A 82 -14.21 -1.09 -10.43
C PRO A 82 -14.72 -2.52 -10.28
N ASN A 83 -14.45 -3.39 -11.26
CA ASN A 83 -14.89 -4.78 -11.29
C ASN A 83 -13.81 -5.77 -10.82
N TRP A 84 -12.67 -5.28 -10.35
CA TRP A 84 -11.55 -6.13 -9.95
C TRP A 84 -11.62 -6.48 -8.45
N GLU A 85 -11.39 -7.75 -8.13
CA GLU A 85 -11.32 -8.29 -6.76
C GLU A 85 -10.15 -9.28 -6.59
N TYR A 86 -9.58 -9.36 -5.39
CA TYR A 86 -8.54 -10.35 -5.04
C TYR A 86 -9.15 -11.76 -4.89
N HIS A 87 -9.47 -12.42 -6.01
CA HIS A 87 -10.07 -13.75 -5.99
C HIS A 87 -9.13 -14.82 -5.42
N ASN A 88 -7.82 -14.68 -5.69
CA ASN A 88 -6.75 -15.55 -5.20
C ASN A 88 -6.50 -15.41 -3.69
N LEU A 89 -6.95 -14.33 -3.05
CA LEU A 89 -6.81 -14.14 -1.60
C LEU A 89 -8.04 -14.65 -0.84
N GLN A 90 -7.80 -15.44 0.19
CA GLN A 90 -8.83 -15.98 1.09
C GLN A 90 -8.68 -15.42 2.51
N GLU A 91 -7.45 -15.26 2.99
CA GLU A 91 -7.18 -14.89 4.38
C GLU A 91 -5.94 -14.01 4.53
N VAL A 92 -6.04 -12.97 5.36
CA VAL A 92 -4.92 -12.16 5.83
C VAL A 92 -4.63 -12.52 7.29
N LEU A 93 -3.40 -12.93 7.56
CA LEU A 93 -2.89 -13.25 8.88
C LEU A 93 -2.16 -12.03 9.44
N LEU A 94 -2.72 -11.43 10.51
CA LEU A 94 -2.15 -10.25 11.14
C LEU A 94 -1.31 -10.65 12.35
N TYR A 95 -0.01 -10.38 12.30
CA TYR A 95 0.96 -10.66 13.35
C TYR A 95 1.23 -9.37 14.16
N PRO A 96 1.56 -9.43 15.46
CA PRO A 96 1.77 -8.23 16.26
C PRO A 96 3.04 -7.45 15.87
N LYS A 97 4.06 -8.14 15.34
CA LYS A 97 5.38 -7.59 14.96
C LYS A 97 5.91 -8.31 13.72
N HIS A 98 7.11 -7.93 13.27
CA HIS A 98 7.86 -8.65 12.26
C HIS A 98 8.09 -10.12 12.65
N PHE A 99 8.32 -10.96 11.65
CA PHE A 99 8.57 -12.39 11.79
C PHE A 99 9.77 -12.80 10.91
N ASP A 100 10.23 -14.04 11.02
CA ASP A 100 11.25 -14.61 10.12
C ASP A 100 10.67 -15.67 9.19
N GLU A 101 11.51 -16.29 8.36
CA GLU A 101 11.12 -17.33 7.39
C GLU A 101 10.44 -18.54 8.05
N ASN A 102 10.65 -18.75 9.35
CA ASN A 102 10.00 -19.80 10.15
C ASN A 102 8.76 -19.28 10.91
N TYR A 103 8.24 -18.09 10.54
CA TYR A 103 7.11 -17.42 11.15
C TYR A 103 7.30 -17.07 12.64
N LYS A 104 8.57 -16.99 13.10
CA LYS A 104 8.89 -16.65 14.49
C LYS A 104 8.84 -15.13 14.69
N ILE A 105 7.89 -14.69 15.51
CA ILE A 105 7.68 -13.28 15.85
C ILE A 105 8.90 -12.71 16.60
N GLY A 106 9.35 -11.52 16.19
CA GLY A 106 10.40 -10.78 16.89
C GLY A 106 11.79 -11.41 16.79
N SER A 107 12.00 -12.28 15.79
CA SER A 107 13.31 -12.88 15.54
C SER A 107 14.37 -11.83 15.21
N LYS A 108 15.64 -12.14 15.54
CA LYS A 108 16.80 -11.29 15.19
C LYS A 108 17.38 -11.63 13.80
N SER A 109 16.89 -12.68 13.15
CA SER A 109 17.17 -13.00 11.74
C SER A 109 16.50 -11.99 10.81
N LYS A 110 16.52 -12.24 9.49
CA LYS A 110 15.91 -11.37 8.48
C LYS A 110 14.45 -11.06 8.86
N ALA A 111 14.18 -9.79 9.16
CA ALA A 111 12.86 -9.34 9.57
C ALA A 111 11.95 -9.22 8.36
N ILE A 112 10.93 -10.07 8.31
CA ILE A 112 9.85 -10.06 7.32
C ILE A 112 8.68 -9.27 7.90
N LEU A 113 8.20 -8.30 7.13
CA LEU A 113 7.14 -7.37 7.53
C LEU A 113 5.79 -7.71 6.87
N GLY A 114 5.82 -8.41 5.75
CA GLY A 114 4.70 -8.96 5.02
C GLY A 114 5.17 -10.09 4.10
N MET A 115 4.26 -10.96 3.69
CA MET A 115 4.52 -11.91 2.60
C MET A 115 3.21 -12.42 1.98
N VAL A 116 3.24 -12.67 0.68
CA VAL A 116 2.26 -13.50 -0.03
C VAL A 116 2.64 -14.98 0.10
N GLY A 117 1.66 -15.82 0.47
CA GLY A 117 1.87 -17.25 0.64
C GLY A 117 1.91 -18.03 -0.67
N TYR A 118 2.65 -19.14 -0.67
CA TYR A 118 2.77 -20.11 -1.75
C TYR A 118 2.60 -21.54 -1.23
N GLY A 119 2.28 -22.48 -2.12
CA GLY A 119 2.13 -23.90 -1.77
C GLY A 119 1.04 -24.11 -0.71
N TYR A 120 1.40 -24.61 0.47
CA TYR A 120 0.43 -24.80 1.57
C TYR A 120 -0.13 -23.48 2.14
N MET A 121 0.52 -22.35 1.85
CA MET A 121 0.06 -21.00 2.22
C MET A 121 -0.64 -20.28 1.06
N GLU A 122 -0.92 -20.98 -0.05
CA GLU A 122 -1.62 -20.39 -1.19
C GLU A 122 -2.94 -19.74 -0.76
N GLY A 123 -3.21 -18.55 -1.30
CA GLY A 123 -4.36 -17.73 -0.94
C GLY A 123 -4.34 -17.13 0.47
N LYS A 124 -3.17 -17.12 1.13
CA LYS A 124 -2.96 -16.37 2.38
C LYS A 124 -1.93 -15.27 2.18
N MET A 125 -2.10 -14.18 2.91
CA MET A 125 -1.11 -13.12 3.07
C MET A 125 -0.80 -12.96 4.56
N ILE A 126 0.45 -12.66 4.92
CA ILE A 126 0.82 -12.31 6.28
C ILE A 126 1.20 -10.83 6.31
N LEU A 127 0.75 -10.11 7.34
CA LEU A 127 1.13 -8.72 7.60
C LEU A 127 1.52 -8.52 9.06
N SER A 128 2.51 -7.67 9.29
CA SER A 128 2.82 -7.12 10.61
C SER A 128 1.88 -5.95 10.93
N LYS A 129 1.15 -6.02 12.05
CA LYS A 129 0.30 -4.94 12.59
C LYS A 129 1.12 -3.68 12.82
N TYR A 130 2.34 -3.81 13.33
CA TYR A 130 3.24 -2.66 13.48
C TYR A 130 3.50 -1.98 12.13
N SER A 131 3.84 -2.75 11.10
CA SER A 131 4.19 -2.23 9.77
C SER A 131 2.98 -1.64 9.05
N LEU A 132 1.82 -2.28 9.19
CA LEU A 132 0.53 -1.76 8.71
C LEU A 132 0.30 -0.35 9.25
N TRP A 133 0.30 -0.16 10.57
CA TRP A 133 0.07 1.17 11.15
C TRP A 133 1.18 2.16 10.83
N HIS A 134 2.43 1.70 10.72
CA HIS A 134 3.54 2.57 10.35
C HIS A 134 3.36 3.18 8.95
N GLY A 135 3.00 2.38 7.95
CA GLY A 135 2.77 2.86 6.58
C GLY A 135 1.68 3.94 6.49
N PHE A 136 0.62 3.81 7.28
CA PHE A 136 -0.46 4.82 7.33
C PHE A 136 -0.17 6.04 8.22
N LYS A 137 0.85 5.98 9.08
CA LYS A 137 1.28 7.11 9.91
C LYS A 137 2.34 7.96 9.22
N ASN A 138 3.30 7.34 8.54
CA ASN A 138 4.40 8.03 7.91
C ASN A 138 4.27 8.05 6.38
N GLN A 139 3.54 9.02 5.85
CA GLN A 139 3.40 9.18 4.40
C GLN A 139 4.65 9.80 3.74
N THR A 140 5.79 9.87 4.44
CA THR A 140 6.97 10.63 4.02
C THR A 140 8.17 9.78 3.67
N ASP A 141 8.19 8.54 4.16
CA ASP A 141 9.29 7.58 3.95
C ASP A 141 9.14 6.75 2.66
N LYS A 142 8.05 6.99 1.90
CA LYS A 142 7.70 6.30 0.66
C LYS A 142 7.42 4.81 0.86
N GLN A 143 7.03 4.39 2.06
CA GLN A 143 6.88 2.98 2.41
C GLN A 143 5.47 2.68 2.94
N ASN A 144 4.89 1.61 2.41
CA ASN A 144 3.63 1.07 2.86
C ASN A 144 3.59 -0.44 2.62
N THR A 145 4.07 -1.21 3.60
CA THR A 145 4.18 -2.67 3.51
C THR A 145 2.87 -3.35 3.12
N ALA A 146 1.72 -2.85 3.58
CA ALA A 146 0.45 -3.47 3.22
C ALA A 146 0.15 -3.29 1.72
N ILE A 147 0.33 -2.08 1.17
CA ILE A 147 0.20 -1.83 -0.27
C ILE A 147 1.19 -2.69 -1.05
N HIS A 148 2.44 -2.79 -0.59
CA HIS A 148 3.50 -3.62 -1.19
C HIS A 148 3.03 -5.07 -1.39
N GLU A 149 2.54 -5.73 -0.32
CA GLU A 149 2.06 -7.11 -0.43
C GLU A 149 0.83 -7.26 -1.33
N PHE A 150 -0.07 -6.27 -1.33
CA PHE A 150 -1.23 -6.28 -2.23
C PHE A 150 -0.86 -6.08 -3.71
N VAL A 151 0.25 -5.39 -3.98
CA VAL A 151 0.82 -5.29 -5.33
C VAL A 151 1.42 -6.62 -5.76
N HIS A 152 2.11 -7.36 -4.88
CA HIS A 152 2.53 -8.73 -5.21
C HIS A 152 1.37 -9.67 -5.53
N LEU A 153 0.22 -9.54 -4.84
CA LEU A 153 -0.97 -10.30 -5.20
C LEU A 153 -1.56 -9.92 -6.56
N LEU A 154 -1.44 -8.64 -6.93
CA LEU A 154 -1.89 -8.13 -8.23
C LEU A 154 -0.97 -8.61 -9.34
N ASP A 155 0.35 -8.58 -9.12
CA ASP A 155 1.38 -9.17 -10.00
C ASP A 155 1.08 -10.65 -10.24
N LYS A 156 0.91 -11.43 -9.15
CA LYS A 156 0.56 -12.86 -9.20
C LYS A 156 -0.80 -13.17 -9.86
N SER A 157 -1.66 -12.18 -10.09
CA SER A 157 -3.07 -12.42 -10.46
C SER A 157 -3.27 -13.09 -11.82
N ASP A 158 -2.27 -12.99 -12.68
CA ASP A 158 -2.27 -13.52 -14.03
C ASP A 158 -1.42 -14.81 -14.18
N GLY A 159 -0.88 -15.31 -13.06
CA GLY A 159 -0.15 -16.56 -12.96
C GLY A 159 1.37 -16.41 -12.83
N ASP A 160 1.91 -15.24 -13.19
CA ASP A 160 3.34 -14.95 -13.18
C ASP A 160 3.68 -13.94 -12.08
N ILE A 161 4.93 -13.93 -11.62
CA ILE A 161 5.44 -12.95 -10.65
C ILE A 161 6.73 -12.41 -11.24
N ASP A 162 6.60 -11.37 -12.04
CA ASP A 162 7.68 -10.82 -12.86
C ASP A 162 7.71 -9.30 -12.90
N GLY A 163 6.82 -8.65 -12.14
CA GLY A 163 6.67 -7.19 -12.11
C GLY A 163 5.88 -6.62 -13.30
N VAL A 164 5.19 -7.45 -14.09
CA VAL A 164 4.40 -7.02 -15.25
C VAL A 164 2.92 -7.21 -14.99
N LEU A 165 2.22 -6.11 -14.70
CA LEU A 165 0.78 -6.17 -14.47
C LEU A 165 -0.01 -6.46 -15.75
N GLY A 166 -1.11 -7.21 -15.59
CA GLY A 166 -2.06 -7.55 -16.65
C GLY A 166 -2.55 -6.38 -17.51
N THR A 167 -2.55 -5.16 -16.96
CA THR A 167 -2.99 -3.92 -17.63
C THR A 167 -2.06 -3.42 -18.73
N ILE A 168 -0.79 -3.86 -18.73
CA ILE A 168 0.22 -3.45 -19.73
C ILE A 168 0.75 -4.62 -20.55
N ARG A 169 -0.02 -5.73 -20.63
CA ARG A 169 0.34 -6.97 -21.35
C ARG A 169 0.37 -6.84 -22.88
N GLU A 170 -0.02 -5.70 -23.44
CA GLU A 170 0.22 -5.41 -24.84
C GLU A 170 1.74 -5.38 -25.09
N LYS A 171 2.19 -6.10 -26.13
CA LYS A 171 3.62 -6.31 -26.38
C LYS A 171 4.38 -5.00 -26.54
N GLU A 172 3.72 -4.01 -27.11
CA GLU A 172 4.18 -2.65 -27.35
C GLU A 172 4.52 -1.90 -26.05
N LEU A 173 3.89 -2.27 -24.92
CA LEU A 173 4.10 -1.66 -23.61
C LEU A 173 4.96 -2.53 -22.69
N THR A 174 4.82 -3.85 -22.79
CA THR A 174 5.54 -4.81 -21.92
C THR A 174 7.06 -4.74 -22.09
N LEU A 175 7.59 -4.79 -23.33
CA LEU A 175 9.04 -4.79 -23.55
C LEU A 175 9.71 -3.48 -23.10
N PRO A 176 9.18 -2.29 -23.45
CA PRO A 176 9.67 -1.03 -22.89
C PRO A 176 9.64 -0.97 -21.36
N TRP A 177 8.56 -1.47 -20.73
CA TRP A 177 8.46 -1.54 -19.28
C TRP A 177 9.56 -2.40 -18.66
N ILE A 178 9.77 -3.61 -19.17
CA ILE A 178 10.82 -4.53 -18.70
C ILE A 178 12.21 -3.87 -18.80
N ASN A 179 12.51 -3.23 -19.94
CA ASN A 179 13.78 -2.54 -20.13
C ASN A 179 13.96 -1.37 -19.14
N LEU A 180 12.88 -0.61 -18.87
CA LEU A 180 12.90 0.46 -17.88
C LEU A 180 13.14 -0.08 -16.47
N MET A 181 12.45 -1.16 -16.08
CA MET A 181 12.67 -1.81 -14.78
C MET A 181 14.13 -2.22 -14.63
N ASP A 182 14.69 -2.94 -15.60
CA ASP A 182 16.08 -3.42 -15.53
C ASP A 182 17.09 -2.27 -15.41
N ALA A 183 16.89 -1.19 -16.19
CA ALA A 183 17.72 0.01 -16.10
C ALA A 183 17.62 0.68 -14.72
N LYS A 184 16.40 0.82 -14.18
CA LYS A 184 16.18 1.42 -12.85
C LYS A 184 16.69 0.54 -11.72
N ILE A 185 16.56 -0.77 -11.82
CA ILE A 185 17.16 -1.74 -10.88
C ILE A 185 18.68 -1.57 -10.86
N GLN A 186 19.32 -1.40 -12.03
CA GLN A 186 20.76 -1.15 -12.11
C GLN A 186 21.15 0.20 -11.46
N GLU A 187 20.39 1.27 -11.73
CA GLU A 187 20.60 2.58 -11.06
C GLU A 187 20.49 2.46 -9.53
N ILE A 188 19.53 1.68 -9.02
CA ILE A 188 19.37 1.42 -7.58
C ILE A 188 20.59 0.69 -7.01
N ARG A 189 21.05 -0.37 -7.69
CA ARG A 189 22.23 -1.16 -7.29
C ARG A 189 23.51 -0.32 -7.27
N GLU A 190 23.62 0.65 -8.16
CA GLU A 190 24.73 1.60 -8.23
C GLU A 190 24.56 2.80 -7.27
N ALA A 191 23.52 2.82 -6.43
CA ALA A 191 23.18 3.93 -5.54
C ALA A 191 22.98 5.29 -6.25
N LYS A 192 22.53 5.24 -7.51
CA LYS A 192 22.23 6.42 -8.35
C LYS A 192 20.74 6.79 -8.39
N SER A 193 19.92 6.14 -7.57
CA SER A 193 18.47 6.35 -7.50
C SER A 193 18.04 6.73 -6.09
N ASP A 194 16.94 7.47 -5.96
CA ASP A 194 16.31 7.78 -4.67
C ASP A 194 15.19 6.79 -4.28
N ILE A 195 15.01 5.75 -5.10
CA ILE A 195 14.22 4.56 -4.81
C ILE A 195 15.02 3.67 -3.86
N ARG A 196 14.34 3.06 -2.89
CA ARG A 196 14.95 2.23 -1.84
C ARG A 196 15.71 1.04 -2.46
N ASN A 197 16.90 0.74 -1.93
CA ASN A 197 17.77 -0.37 -2.38
C ASN A 197 17.04 -1.72 -2.53
N TYR A 198 16.04 -1.97 -1.69
CA TYR A 198 15.24 -3.19 -1.73
C TYR A 198 14.54 -3.41 -3.08
N GLY A 199 14.12 -2.33 -3.76
CA GLY A 199 13.54 -2.41 -5.10
C GLY A 199 14.55 -2.83 -6.18
N GLY A 200 15.85 -2.88 -5.88
CA GLY A 200 16.87 -3.42 -6.78
C GLY A 200 17.08 -4.93 -6.67
N THR A 201 16.30 -5.63 -5.83
CA THR A 201 16.47 -7.07 -5.58
C THR A 201 16.04 -7.89 -6.80
N SER A 202 14.84 -7.65 -7.29
CA SER A 202 14.20 -8.34 -8.41
C SER A 202 13.10 -7.46 -9.01
N ARG A 203 12.46 -7.89 -10.11
CA ARG A 203 11.48 -7.07 -10.84
C ARG A 203 10.15 -6.96 -10.09
N GLU A 204 9.71 -8.03 -9.46
CA GLU A 204 8.53 -8.05 -8.61
C GLU A 204 8.70 -7.12 -7.40
N GLU A 205 9.90 -7.10 -6.80
CA GLU A 205 10.24 -6.18 -5.70
C GLU A 205 10.36 -4.74 -6.19
N PHE A 206 10.90 -4.54 -7.40
CA PHE A 206 10.93 -3.22 -8.04
C PHE A 206 9.51 -2.67 -8.22
N LEU A 207 8.59 -3.46 -8.77
CA LEU A 207 7.20 -3.07 -8.96
C LEU A 207 6.54 -2.73 -7.61
N ALA A 208 6.71 -3.57 -6.60
CA ALA A 208 6.10 -3.34 -5.29
C ALA A 208 6.66 -2.07 -4.62
N VAL A 209 7.99 -1.88 -4.59
CA VAL A 209 8.63 -0.70 -3.99
C VAL A 209 8.30 0.59 -4.74
N THR A 210 8.26 0.56 -6.07
CA THR A 210 7.87 1.74 -6.85
C THR A 210 6.39 2.07 -6.69
N SER A 211 5.54 1.05 -6.47
CA SER A 211 4.12 1.25 -6.15
C SER A 211 3.93 1.92 -4.79
N GLU A 212 4.69 1.53 -3.76
CA GLU A 212 4.71 2.24 -2.47
C GLU A 212 5.03 3.74 -2.69
N TYR A 213 6.06 4.03 -3.48
CA TYR A 213 6.45 5.41 -3.80
C TYR A 213 5.34 6.15 -4.58
N PHE A 214 4.72 5.50 -5.56
CA PHE A 214 3.65 6.07 -6.36
C PHE A 214 2.43 6.45 -5.52
N PHE A 215 2.00 5.59 -4.59
CA PHE A 215 0.82 5.87 -3.76
C PHE A 215 1.10 6.82 -2.58
N GLU A 216 2.32 6.81 -2.03
CA GLU A 216 2.69 7.67 -0.90
C GLU A 216 3.17 9.07 -1.33
N ARG A 217 3.98 9.15 -2.40
CA ARG A 217 4.64 10.40 -2.85
C ARG A 217 4.63 10.59 -4.37
N PRO A 218 3.45 10.55 -5.04
CA PRO A 218 3.35 10.57 -6.50
C PRO A 218 4.00 11.79 -7.15
N LYS A 219 3.78 13.00 -6.60
CA LYS A 219 4.39 14.24 -7.12
C LYS A 219 5.93 14.21 -7.09
N LEU A 220 6.52 13.54 -6.10
CA LEU A 220 7.96 13.42 -6.01
C LEU A 220 8.49 12.37 -6.99
N LEU A 221 7.75 11.26 -7.16
CA LEU A 221 8.05 10.24 -8.16
C LEU A 221 7.99 10.82 -9.58
N GLU A 222 6.93 11.54 -9.92
CA GLU A 222 6.79 12.27 -11.20
C GLU A 222 7.99 13.19 -11.45
N LYS A 223 8.35 14.01 -10.45
CA LYS A 223 9.46 14.96 -10.60
C LYS A 223 10.81 14.27 -10.80
N LYS A 224 11.09 13.17 -10.10
CA LYS A 224 12.42 12.52 -10.10
C LYS A 224 12.56 11.40 -11.13
N HIS A 225 11.45 10.74 -11.45
CA HIS A 225 11.39 9.61 -12.36
C HIS A 225 10.15 9.72 -13.28
N PRO A 226 10.08 10.75 -14.14
CA PRO A 226 8.88 11.07 -14.92
C PRO A 226 8.42 9.91 -15.81
N VAL A 227 9.34 9.25 -16.52
CA VAL A 227 9.01 8.09 -17.37
C VAL A 227 8.49 6.91 -16.54
N LEU A 228 9.08 6.65 -15.37
CA LEU A 228 8.57 5.61 -14.46
C LEU A 228 7.17 5.97 -13.99
N TYR A 229 6.94 7.23 -13.63
CA TYR A 229 5.64 7.72 -13.19
C TYR A 229 4.54 7.47 -14.23
N GLU A 230 4.81 7.74 -15.51
CA GLU A 230 3.87 7.46 -16.61
C GLU A 230 3.48 5.98 -16.70
N TYR A 231 4.45 5.06 -16.56
CA TYR A 231 4.16 3.62 -16.49
C TYR A 231 3.33 3.25 -15.26
N MET A 232 3.60 3.86 -14.10
CA MET A 232 2.78 3.63 -12.89
C MET A 232 1.35 4.12 -13.08
N GLU A 233 1.15 5.30 -13.69
CA GLU A 233 -0.19 5.82 -14.00
C GLU A 233 -0.94 4.90 -14.97
N LEU A 234 -0.25 4.42 -16.02
CA LEU A 234 -0.82 3.50 -17.00
C LEU A 234 -1.22 2.17 -16.33
N MET A 235 -0.33 1.59 -15.53
CA MET A 235 -0.54 0.31 -14.86
C MET A 235 -1.70 0.35 -13.86
N PHE A 236 -1.81 1.43 -13.08
CA PHE A 236 -2.82 1.57 -12.03
C PHE A 236 -4.06 2.34 -12.45
N GLY A 237 -4.07 2.94 -13.65
CA GLY A 237 -5.18 3.75 -14.17
C GLY A 237 -5.47 5.02 -13.34
N GLN A 238 -4.50 5.51 -12.57
CA GLN A 238 -4.70 6.55 -11.57
C GLN A 238 -3.76 7.74 -11.80
N LYS A 239 -4.33 8.93 -12.01
CA LYS A 239 -3.57 10.19 -12.02
C LYS A 239 -3.48 10.75 -10.61
N LEU A 240 -2.34 10.55 -9.96
CA LEU A 240 -2.16 10.86 -8.54
C LEU A 240 -1.38 12.16 -8.28
N ALA A 241 -0.53 12.58 -9.20
CA ALA A 241 0.22 13.82 -9.09
C ALA A 241 -0.70 15.04 -9.17
N ASP A 242 -1.78 14.94 -9.94
CA ASP A 242 -2.81 15.99 -10.01
C ASP A 242 -3.62 16.13 -8.72
N ARG A 243 -3.58 15.13 -7.84
CA ARG A 243 -4.37 15.10 -6.60
C ARG A 243 -3.67 15.86 -5.48
N ASN A 244 -4.48 16.50 -4.63
CA ASN A 244 -4.00 17.13 -3.39
C ASN A 244 -3.79 16.09 -2.28
N LEU A 245 -2.74 15.28 -2.42
CA LEU A 245 -2.40 14.19 -1.49
C LEU A 245 -1.54 14.66 -0.30
N ALA A 246 -0.95 15.84 -0.35
CA ALA A 246 -0.23 16.38 0.80
C ALA A 246 -1.20 17.11 1.75
N LYS A 247 -1.15 16.81 3.05
CA LYS A 247 -1.47 17.86 4.04
C LYS A 247 -0.44 18.96 3.83
N LYS A 248 -0.84 20.21 3.54
CA LYS A 248 0.07 21.34 3.79
C LYS A 248 0.52 21.17 5.24
N ALA A 249 1.82 21.00 5.48
CA ALA A 249 2.34 20.99 6.84
C ALA A 249 1.81 22.26 7.50
N LYS A 250 1.03 22.11 8.59
CA LYS A 250 0.58 23.27 9.33
C LYS A 250 1.86 23.93 9.82
N VAL A 251 2.15 25.15 9.36
CA VAL A 251 3.32 25.89 9.81
C VAL A 251 3.22 25.95 11.33
N THR A 252 4.17 25.31 12.03
CA THR A 252 4.20 25.31 13.49
C THR A 252 4.30 26.75 13.94
N GLN A 253 3.20 27.30 14.41
CA GLN A 253 3.18 28.65 14.92
C GLN A 253 3.89 28.66 16.26
N HIS A 254 4.38 29.83 16.64
CA HIS A 254 5.22 29.93 17.82
C HIS A 254 4.50 29.45 19.11
N TRP A 255 3.16 29.44 19.12
CA TRP A 255 2.32 29.02 20.25
C TRP A 255 1.98 27.53 20.25
N ASP A 256 2.20 26.83 19.14
CA ASP A 256 1.88 25.41 18.99
C ASP A 256 2.80 24.54 19.87
N PRO A 257 2.37 23.34 20.28
CA PRO A 257 3.24 22.35 20.92
C PRO A 257 4.50 22.06 20.07
N CYS A 258 5.66 21.95 20.72
CA CYS A 258 6.92 21.75 20.02
C CYS A 258 7.00 20.35 19.39
N PRO A 259 7.38 20.23 18.09
CA PRO A 259 7.46 18.94 17.39
C PRO A 259 8.46 17.93 17.96
N CYS A 260 9.40 18.35 18.82
CA CYS A 260 10.32 17.43 19.50
C CYS A 260 9.73 16.75 20.75
N GLU A 261 8.42 16.89 20.97
CA GLU A 261 7.67 16.26 22.07
C GLU A 261 8.15 16.63 23.48
N SER A 262 8.88 17.73 23.62
CA SER A 262 9.41 18.21 24.92
C SER A 262 8.36 18.74 25.90
N GLY A 263 7.07 18.70 25.53
CA GLY A 263 5.97 19.29 26.30
C GLY A 263 5.92 20.83 26.32
N LYS A 264 6.86 21.51 25.66
CA LYS A 264 6.94 22.99 25.60
C LYS A 264 6.32 23.54 24.32
N LYS A 265 5.94 24.83 24.31
CA LYS A 265 5.56 25.55 23.07
C LYS A 265 6.77 25.71 22.15
N PHE A 266 6.55 25.73 20.83
CA PHE A 266 7.61 25.78 19.81
C PHE A 266 8.60 26.95 20.03
N ARG A 267 8.10 28.15 20.37
CA ARG A 267 8.95 29.32 20.73
C ARG A 267 9.89 29.10 21.90
N SER A 268 9.50 28.24 22.85
CA SER A 268 10.21 28.07 24.12
C SER A 268 11.16 26.87 24.12
N CYS A 269 11.22 26.15 22.99
CA CYS A 269 12.00 24.93 22.83
C CYS A 269 12.95 25.00 21.62
N CYS A 270 12.42 24.79 20.41
CA CYS A 270 13.24 24.65 19.19
C CYS A 270 13.32 25.93 18.35
N ASN A 271 12.55 26.97 18.68
CA ASN A 271 12.60 28.28 18.04
C ASN A 271 13.13 29.35 19.00
N ARG A 272 14.19 29.02 19.75
CA ARG A 272 14.93 29.96 20.60
C ARG A 272 15.94 30.70 19.71
N ILE A 273 15.70 31.98 19.47
CA ILE A 273 16.74 32.92 19.06
C ILE A 273 17.47 33.34 20.33
#